data_AF-A0A8B6GAP6-F1
#
_entry.id   AF-A0A8B6GAP6-F1
#
_cell.length_a   1.000
_cell.length_b   1.000
_cell.length_c   1.000
_cell.angle_alpha   90.00
_cell.angle_beta   90.00
_cell.angle_gamma   90.00
#
_symmetry.space_group_name_H-M   'P 1'
#
loop_
_entity.id
_entity.type
_entity.pdbx_description
1 polymer ?
#
loop_
_entity_poly.entity_id
_entity_poly.type
_entity_poly.pdbx_seq_one_letter_code
_entity_poly.pdbx_strand_id
1 'polypeptide(L)'
;MHAASASVFSNLPGLDRFCSLSDNVIQCNIHVVNFLDFRDIRKLVSDLSGTTVVILNITCGDVGQLRLPWPMKSRNINELWVDGCHVHGFHEFDLSMSDVPDRLVKLKLQNSVIESSVFDTLSIFSKESFDCGQQTLSSLVMRNISYELILEPKDITGLESKGVIMDAGDVLLANKEPSTKMCNYKDLEKIDISNSVDGMTYFILPLQDSEYPKLTLFNMSNNSLLSFPDLMINWEVTFPNLETLDLSANELDYIDFSSSTTASKRHKPLFVNLRNNLFVKVPPIISQLLQRPVPILVDIGDNPLVCGCDTLLYKTYLQSVIKTYPFIEDLQDTTCLQTSGQKTKILELEVNNC
;
A
#
# COMPACT_ATOMS: atom_id res chain seq x y z
N MET A 1 -4.45 -3.31 -41.66
CA MET A 1 -3.54 -3.52 -40.51
C MET A 1 -4.25 -3.93 -39.21
N HIS A 2 -5.60 -3.95 -39.10
CA HIS A 2 -6.29 -4.28 -37.84
C HIS A 2 -6.36 -5.77 -37.45
N ALA A 3 -6.13 -6.71 -38.38
CA ALA A 3 -6.18 -8.14 -38.06
C ALA A 3 -4.88 -8.68 -37.44
N ALA A 4 -3.77 -7.94 -37.50
CA ALA A 4 -2.45 -8.42 -37.08
C ALA A 4 -2.16 -8.23 -35.57
N SER A 5 -2.93 -7.42 -34.84
CA SER A 5 -2.65 -7.11 -33.43
C SER A 5 -3.21 -8.12 -32.44
N ALA A 6 -4.34 -8.78 -32.74
CA ALA A 6 -4.89 -9.84 -31.89
C ALA A 6 -4.10 -11.16 -32.00
N SER A 7 -3.51 -11.44 -33.17
CA SER A 7 -2.66 -12.63 -33.39
C SER A 7 -1.31 -12.55 -32.68
N VAL A 8 -0.88 -11.37 -32.20
CA VAL A 8 0.38 -11.22 -31.47
C VAL A 8 0.40 -12.15 -30.26
N PHE A 9 -0.71 -12.21 -29.51
CA PHE A 9 -0.78 -13.07 -28.34
C PHE A 9 -0.92 -14.55 -28.65
N SER A 10 -1.18 -14.98 -29.89
CA SER A 10 -1.48 -16.39 -30.21
C SER A 10 -0.31 -17.38 -30.11
N ASN A 11 0.90 -16.91 -29.80
CA ASN A 11 2.12 -17.73 -29.87
C ASN A 11 2.74 -18.10 -28.52
N LEU A 12 2.19 -17.68 -27.37
CA LEU A 12 2.71 -18.10 -26.07
C LEU A 12 2.20 -19.52 -25.72
N PRO A 13 3.06 -20.54 -25.56
CA PRO A 13 2.63 -21.90 -25.23
C PRO A 13 2.14 -22.00 -23.77
N GLY A 14 1.18 -22.90 -23.50
CA GLY A 14 0.77 -23.25 -22.14
C GLY A 14 -0.16 -22.27 -21.41
N LEU A 15 -0.87 -21.40 -22.15
CA LEU A 15 -1.78 -20.40 -21.58
C LEU A 15 -3.17 -20.49 -22.21
N ASP A 16 -4.21 -20.52 -21.37
CA ASP A 16 -5.57 -20.20 -21.79
C ASP A 16 -5.72 -18.68 -21.78
N ARG A 17 -6.08 -18.10 -22.93
CA ARG A 17 -6.13 -16.64 -23.07
C ARG A 17 -7.28 -16.17 -23.93
N PHE A 18 -7.75 -14.99 -23.59
CA PHE A 18 -8.74 -14.26 -24.37
C PHE A 18 -8.33 -12.80 -24.46
N CYS A 19 -8.03 -12.33 -25.67
CA CYS A 19 -7.73 -10.92 -25.93
C CYS A 19 -8.79 -10.31 -26.85
N SER A 20 -9.24 -9.10 -26.52
CA SER A 20 -10.14 -8.28 -27.35
C SER A 20 -9.48 -6.96 -27.70
N LEU A 21 -9.75 -6.45 -28.90
CA LEU A 21 -9.28 -5.15 -29.39
C LEU A 21 -10.48 -4.21 -29.57
N SER A 22 -10.42 -3.03 -28.95
CA SER A 22 -11.36 -1.92 -29.17
C SER A 22 -10.61 -0.60 -29.12
N ASP A 23 -10.73 0.25 -30.13
CA ASP A 23 -10.19 1.63 -30.13
C ASP A 23 -8.70 1.76 -29.71
N ASN A 24 -7.85 0.89 -30.26
CA ASN A 24 -6.41 0.77 -29.92
C ASN A 24 -6.13 0.30 -28.49
N VAL A 25 -7.13 -0.17 -27.75
CA VAL A 25 -6.97 -0.84 -26.46
C VAL A 25 -7.06 -2.35 -26.68
N ILE A 26 -5.99 -3.06 -26.29
CA ILE A 26 -5.96 -4.50 -26.22
C ILE A 26 -6.16 -4.89 -24.76
N GLN A 27 -7.25 -5.61 -24.49
CA GLN A 27 -7.48 -6.18 -23.17
C GLN A 27 -7.30 -7.69 -23.25
N CYS A 28 -6.40 -8.23 -22.44
CA CYS A 28 -6.10 -9.65 -22.40
C CYS A 28 -6.38 -10.22 -21.01
N ASN A 29 -7.10 -11.33 -20.97
CA ASN A 29 -7.21 -12.19 -19.79
C ASN A 29 -6.36 -13.43 -20.04
N ILE A 30 -5.42 -13.69 -19.13
CA ILE A 30 -4.42 -14.75 -19.22
C ILE A 30 -4.59 -15.64 -17.98
N HIS A 31 -4.84 -16.93 -18.22
CA HIS A 31 -4.85 -17.94 -17.17
C HIS A 31 -3.54 -18.73 -17.21
N VAL A 32 -2.76 -18.64 -16.12
CA VAL A 32 -1.45 -19.27 -15.98
C VAL A 32 -1.61 -20.60 -15.27
N VAL A 33 -1.39 -21.69 -16.01
CA VAL A 33 -1.49 -23.05 -15.46
C VAL A 33 -0.19 -23.47 -14.79
N ASN A 34 0.96 -23.16 -15.40
CA ASN A 34 2.28 -23.58 -14.90
C ASN A 34 3.15 -22.38 -14.58
N PHE A 35 3.67 -21.70 -15.62
CA PHE A 35 4.63 -20.62 -15.45
C PHE A 35 4.46 -19.59 -16.57
N LEU A 36 4.56 -18.32 -16.21
CA LEU A 36 4.56 -17.19 -17.12
C LEU A 36 5.72 -16.25 -16.76
N ASP A 37 6.59 -15.98 -17.72
CA ASP A 37 7.60 -14.93 -17.57
C ASP A 37 7.05 -13.62 -18.12
N PHE A 38 6.90 -12.60 -17.28
CA PHE A 38 6.42 -11.29 -17.71
C PHE A 38 7.32 -10.67 -18.80
N ARG A 39 8.61 -11.05 -18.86
CA ARG A 39 9.55 -10.59 -19.89
C ARG A 39 9.11 -11.00 -21.30
N ASP A 40 8.49 -12.18 -21.44
CA ASP A 40 7.96 -12.64 -22.72
C ASP A 40 6.78 -11.79 -23.18
N ILE A 41 5.90 -11.40 -22.24
CA ILE A 41 4.79 -10.49 -22.53
C ILE A 41 5.32 -9.12 -22.94
N ARG A 42 6.33 -8.58 -22.24
CA ARG A 42 6.93 -7.28 -22.58
C ARG A 42 7.52 -7.28 -23.99
N LYS A 43 8.28 -8.32 -24.34
CA LYS A 43 8.83 -8.49 -25.70
C LYS A 43 7.73 -8.57 -26.74
N LEU A 44 6.63 -9.22 -26.39
CA LEU A 44 5.52 -9.36 -27.30
C LEU A 44 4.80 -8.04 -27.58
N VAL A 45 4.57 -7.24 -26.54
CA VAL A 45 3.88 -5.95 -26.67
C VAL A 45 4.79 -4.84 -27.17
N SER A 46 6.11 -5.01 -27.14
CA SER A 46 7.05 -3.97 -27.60
C SER A 46 6.97 -3.68 -29.09
N ASP A 47 6.48 -4.65 -29.88
CA ASP A 47 6.32 -4.54 -31.32
C ASP A 47 5.01 -3.83 -31.74
N LEU A 48 4.12 -3.57 -30.77
CA LEU A 48 2.88 -2.84 -31.01
C LEU A 48 3.15 -1.34 -31.20
N SER A 49 2.24 -0.66 -31.92
CA SER A 49 2.33 0.78 -32.12
C SER A 49 2.35 1.52 -30.78
N GLY A 50 3.12 2.60 -30.68
CA GLY A 50 3.27 3.34 -29.42
C GLY A 50 2.00 4.05 -28.92
N THR A 51 0.92 4.05 -29.70
CA THR A 51 -0.42 4.53 -29.33
C THR A 51 -1.35 3.42 -28.85
N THR A 52 -0.93 2.16 -28.96
CA THR A 52 -1.70 1.00 -28.47
C THR A 52 -1.57 0.90 -26.96
N VAL A 53 -2.71 0.78 -26.29
CA VAL A 53 -2.80 0.57 -24.85
C VAL A 53 -3.09 -0.90 -24.58
N VAL A 54 -2.37 -1.53 -23.66
CA VAL A 54 -2.55 -2.91 -23.26
C VAL A 54 -2.96 -2.97 -21.79
N ILE A 55 -4.05 -3.69 -21.52
CA ILE A 55 -4.57 -4.02 -20.20
C ILE A 55 -4.41 -5.54 -20.02
N LEU A 56 -3.67 -5.95 -19.01
CA LEU A 56 -3.39 -7.35 -18.72
C LEU A 56 -4.07 -7.78 -17.42
N ASN A 57 -4.88 -8.82 -17.51
CA ASN A 57 -5.47 -9.51 -16.37
C ASN A 57 -4.87 -10.91 -16.30
N ILE A 58 -3.98 -11.15 -15.36
CA ILE A 58 -3.29 -12.42 -15.14
C ILE A 58 -3.92 -13.09 -13.93
N THR A 59 -4.39 -14.32 -14.11
CA THR A 59 -4.88 -15.17 -13.03
C THR A 59 -4.07 -16.45 -13.03
N CYS A 60 -3.66 -16.93 -11.86
CA CYS A 60 -2.98 -18.22 -11.74
C CYS A 60 -3.93 -19.28 -11.19
N GLY A 61 -3.79 -20.52 -11.66
CA GLY A 61 -4.37 -21.68 -10.96
C GLY A 61 -3.57 -22.02 -9.71
N ASP A 62 -3.95 -23.08 -8.99
CA ASP A 62 -3.36 -23.45 -7.68
C ASP A 62 -1.82 -23.59 -7.69
N VAL A 63 -1.23 -23.93 -8.84
CA VAL A 63 0.23 -24.09 -9.03
C VAL A 63 0.83 -23.10 -10.02
N GLY A 64 0.04 -22.10 -10.45
CA GLY A 64 0.47 -21.13 -11.45
C GLY A 64 1.48 -20.14 -10.89
N GLN A 65 2.60 -20.00 -11.59
CA GLN A 65 3.72 -19.13 -11.21
C GLN A 65 3.87 -17.98 -12.21
N LEU A 66 4.18 -16.79 -11.70
CA LEU A 66 4.44 -15.59 -12.49
C LEU A 66 5.82 -15.04 -12.12
N ARG A 67 6.76 -14.96 -13.07
CA ARG A 67 7.98 -14.17 -12.86
C ARG A 67 7.72 -12.71 -13.21
N LEU A 68 7.86 -11.81 -12.25
CA LEU A 68 7.53 -10.38 -12.38
C LEU A 68 8.67 -9.47 -11.88
N PRO A 69 9.76 -9.32 -12.66
CA PRO A 69 10.94 -8.58 -12.20
C PRO A 69 10.75 -7.06 -12.15
N TRP A 70 11.34 -6.43 -11.14
CA TRP A 70 11.45 -4.97 -11.01
C TRP A 70 12.35 -4.40 -12.12
N PRO A 71 12.04 -3.25 -12.74
CA PRO A 71 10.97 -2.30 -12.42
C PRO A 71 9.60 -2.60 -13.02
N MET A 72 9.37 -3.70 -13.74
CA MET A 72 8.11 -3.99 -14.47
C MET A 72 7.74 -2.99 -15.59
N LYS A 73 8.67 -2.13 -16.03
CA LYS A 73 8.45 -1.16 -17.12
C LYS A 73 7.99 -1.87 -18.41
N SER A 74 7.15 -1.23 -19.22
CA SER A 74 6.74 -1.75 -20.52
C SER A 74 6.24 -0.64 -21.44
N ARG A 75 6.51 -0.75 -22.74
CA ARG A 75 6.16 0.28 -23.72
C ARG A 75 4.67 0.46 -23.93
N ASN A 76 3.84 -0.55 -23.76
CA ASN A 76 2.43 -0.47 -24.13
C ASN A 76 1.49 -1.00 -23.05
N ILE A 77 1.99 -1.47 -21.90
CA ILE A 77 1.14 -1.95 -20.81
C ILE A 77 0.82 -0.77 -19.89
N ASN A 78 -0.45 -0.37 -19.85
CA ASN A 78 -0.92 0.69 -18.96
C ASN A 78 -1.54 0.13 -17.68
N GLU A 79 -2.11 -1.07 -17.73
CA GLU A 79 -2.72 -1.70 -16.57
C GLU A 79 -2.28 -3.15 -16.46
N LEU A 80 -1.84 -3.54 -15.26
CA LEU A 80 -1.45 -4.90 -14.92
C LEU A 80 -2.19 -5.34 -13.66
N TRP A 81 -3.08 -6.31 -13.82
CA TRP A 81 -3.83 -6.93 -12.72
C TRP A 81 -3.37 -8.39 -12.60
N VAL A 82 -2.95 -8.80 -11.42
CA VAL A 82 -2.49 -10.15 -11.10
C VAL A 82 -3.28 -10.65 -9.89
N ASP A 83 -3.80 -11.86 -9.99
CA ASP A 83 -4.62 -12.50 -8.96
C ASP A 83 -4.25 -13.97 -8.77
N GLY A 84 -4.11 -14.39 -7.51
CA GLY A 84 -3.95 -15.80 -7.17
C GLY A 84 -2.59 -16.40 -7.53
N CYS A 85 -1.54 -15.59 -7.75
CA CYS A 85 -0.27 -16.08 -8.30
C CYS A 85 0.81 -16.29 -7.24
N HIS A 86 1.67 -17.29 -7.47
CA HIS A 86 2.99 -17.33 -6.85
C HIS A 86 3.95 -16.49 -7.70
N VAL A 87 4.35 -15.33 -7.18
CA VAL A 87 5.14 -14.33 -7.89
C VAL A 87 6.62 -14.46 -7.55
N HIS A 88 7.42 -14.79 -8.56
CA HIS A 88 8.87 -14.93 -8.47
C HIS A 88 9.59 -13.69 -8.98
N GLY A 89 10.76 -13.44 -8.41
CA GLY A 89 11.67 -12.40 -8.86
C GLY A 89 11.13 -10.98 -8.69
N PHE A 90 10.16 -10.75 -7.81
CA PHE A 90 9.54 -9.42 -7.63
C PHE A 90 10.57 -8.34 -7.29
N HIS A 91 11.62 -8.71 -6.54
CA HIS A 91 12.72 -7.83 -6.18
C HIS A 91 13.97 -8.01 -7.06
N GLU A 92 13.95 -8.90 -8.06
CA GLU A 92 15.05 -9.04 -9.00
C GLU A 92 15.10 -7.82 -9.92
N PHE A 93 16.24 -7.14 -9.92
CA PHE A 93 16.44 -5.97 -10.76
C PHE A 93 16.80 -6.35 -12.20
N ASP A 94 15.98 -5.93 -13.15
CA ASP A 94 16.23 -6.14 -14.59
C ASP A 94 16.89 -4.92 -15.23
N LEU A 95 18.23 -4.95 -15.31
CA LEU A 95 19.04 -3.90 -15.92
C LEU A 95 18.70 -3.63 -17.40
N SER A 96 18.09 -4.59 -18.11
CA SER A 96 17.70 -4.39 -19.52
C SER A 96 16.58 -3.37 -19.70
N MET A 97 16.00 -2.87 -18.60
CA MET A 97 14.82 -2.01 -18.58
C MET A 97 15.11 -0.52 -18.39
N SER A 98 16.39 -0.11 -18.28
CA SER A 98 16.76 1.30 -18.07
C SER A 98 16.19 2.25 -19.12
N ASP A 99 16.12 1.77 -20.37
CA ASP A 99 15.74 2.57 -21.54
C ASP A 99 14.27 2.36 -21.97
N VAL A 100 13.55 1.48 -21.27
CA VAL A 100 12.14 1.23 -21.55
C VAL A 100 11.31 2.32 -20.88
N PRO A 101 10.44 3.04 -21.62
CA PRO A 101 9.60 4.06 -21.01
C PRO A 101 8.65 3.44 -20.00
N ASP A 102 8.49 4.11 -18.88
CA ASP A 102 7.47 3.83 -17.88
C ASP A 102 6.12 4.36 -18.38
N ARG A 103 5.11 3.46 -18.43
CA ARG A 103 3.75 3.74 -18.89
C ARG A 103 2.69 3.04 -18.06
N LEU A 104 3.09 2.30 -17.02
CA LEU A 104 2.13 1.58 -16.19
C LEU A 104 1.40 2.57 -15.28
N VAL A 105 0.11 2.74 -15.54
CA VAL A 105 -0.77 3.65 -14.80
C VAL A 105 -1.42 2.93 -13.62
N LYS A 106 -1.77 1.64 -13.76
CA LYS A 106 -2.37 0.87 -12.66
C LYS A 106 -1.67 -0.46 -12.47
N LEU A 107 -1.24 -0.70 -11.24
CA LEU A 107 -0.76 -2.00 -10.79
C LEU A 107 -1.69 -2.52 -9.71
N LYS A 108 -2.22 -3.73 -9.93
CA LYS A 108 -3.02 -4.45 -8.96
C LYS A 108 -2.45 -5.86 -8.80
N LEU A 109 -1.90 -6.17 -7.62
CA LEU A 109 -1.54 -7.49 -7.18
C LEU A 109 -2.51 -7.90 -6.06
N GLN A 110 -3.15 -9.06 -6.15
CA GLN A 110 -4.02 -9.52 -5.07
C GLN A 110 -3.96 -11.03 -4.86
N ASN A 111 -4.23 -11.47 -3.63
CA ASN A 111 -4.31 -12.88 -3.24
C ASN A 111 -3.09 -13.68 -3.71
N SER A 112 -1.89 -13.10 -3.61
CA SER A 112 -0.68 -13.64 -4.23
C SER A 112 0.40 -13.83 -3.18
N VAL A 113 1.27 -14.81 -3.42
CA VAL A 113 2.48 -15.03 -2.61
C VAL A 113 3.65 -14.43 -3.37
N ILE A 114 4.39 -13.51 -2.76
CA ILE A 114 5.61 -12.95 -3.34
C ILE A 114 6.81 -13.70 -2.76
N GLU A 115 7.55 -14.34 -3.64
CA GLU A 115 8.83 -14.92 -3.32
C GLU A 115 9.90 -13.82 -3.28
N SER A 116 10.62 -13.72 -2.17
CA SER A 116 11.62 -12.68 -1.95
C SER A 116 12.92 -13.26 -1.42
N SER A 117 14.02 -12.99 -2.12
CA SER A 117 15.35 -13.18 -1.58
C SER A 117 15.75 -11.98 -0.74
N VAL A 118 16.35 -12.23 0.43
CA VAL A 118 16.95 -11.16 1.25
C VAL A 118 18.01 -10.41 0.45
N PHE A 119 18.81 -11.11 -0.35
CA PHE A 119 19.84 -10.50 -1.18
C PHE A 119 19.27 -9.62 -2.28
N ASP A 120 18.21 -10.06 -2.96
CA ASP A 120 17.55 -9.25 -3.99
C ASP A 120 16.92 -8.00 -3.39
N THR A 121 16.27 -8.16 -2.24
CA THR A 121 15.71 -7.05 -1.46
C THR A 121 16.81 -6.03 -1.11
N LEU A 122 17.95 -6.49 -0.60
CA LEU A 122 19.09 -5.61 -0.28
C LEU A 122 19.71 -4.97 -1.53
N SER A 123 19.73 -5.68 -2.66
CA SER A 123 20.30 -5.19 -3.91
C SER A 123 19.54 -3.97 -4.46
N ILE A 124 18.21 -3.95 -4.33
CA ILE A 124 17.38 -2.78 -4.68
C ILE A 124 17.83 -1.55 -3.89
N PHE A 125 18.24 -1.73 -2.63
CA PHE A 125 18.66 -0.62 -1.78
C PHE A 125 20.11 -0.17 -1.99
N SER A 126 20.86 -0.83 -2.87
CA SER A 126 22.21 -0.39 -3.23
C SER A 126 22.17 0.88 -4.10
N LYS A 127 23.03 1.85 -3.74
CA LYS A 127 23.01 3.23 -4.30
C LYS A 127 23.20 3.32 -5.81
N GLU A 128 23.87 2.34 -6.43
CA GLU A 128 24.30 2.44 -7.83
C GLU A 128 23.20 2.02 -8.84
N SER A 129 22.12 1.38 -8.38
CA SER A 129 21.11 0.77 -9.27
C SER A 129 19.66 1.14 -8.97
N PHE A 130 19.41 2.05 -8.01
CA PHE A 130 18.03 2.37 -7.61
C PHE A 130 17.22 3.01 -8.74
N ASP A 131 16.38 2.20 -9.39
CA ASP A 131 15.31 2.64 -10.27
C ASP A 131 14.02 2.75 -9.46
N CYS A 132 13.36 3.90 -9.55
CA CYS A 132 12.12 4.23 -8.89
C CYS A 132 10.92 3.40 -9.38
N GLY A 133 11.14 2.40 -10.21
CA GLY A 133 10.08 1.53 -10.70
C GLY A 133 9.12 2.25 -11.63
N GLN A 134 7.84 2.17 -11.28
CA GLN A 134 6.72 2.72 -12.03
C GLN A 134 6.28 4.07 -11.43
N GLN A 135 6.99 5.14 -11.78
CA GLN A 135 6.66 6.51 -11.40
C GLN A 135 5.40 7.07 -12.09
N THR A 136 4.92 6.41 -13.16
CA THR A 136 3.68 6.79 -13.87
C THR A 136 2.40 6.22 -13.26
N LEU A 137 2.51 5.43 -12.18
CA LEU A 137 1.34 4.88 -11.49
C LEU A 137 0.42 5.98 -10.98
N SER A 138 -0.87 5.83 -11.24
CA SER A 138 -1.95 6.55 -10.57
C SER A 138 -2.62 5.72 -9.48
N SER A 139 -2.55 4.39 -9.56
CA SER A 139 -3.09 3.48 -8.57
C SER A 139 -2.18 2.27 -8.35
N LEU A 140 -1.79 2.05 -7.10
CA LEU A 140 -1.08 0.85 -6.64
C LEU A 140 -1.96 0.10 -5.63
N VAL A 141 -2.29 -1.15 -5.95
CA VAL A 141 -3.08 -2.04 -5.08
C VAL A 141 -2.32 -3.34 -4.88
N MET A 142 -2.00 -3.68 -3.64
CA MET A 142 -1.30 -4.90 -3.23
C MET A 142 -2.00 -5.51 -2.01
N ARG A 143 -3.10 -6.23 -2.29
CA ARG A 143 -4.04 -6.68 -1.26
C ARG A 143 -3.93 -8.18 -0.99
N ASN A 144 -3.97 -8.58 0.27
CA ASN A 144 -3.91 -10.00 0.63
C ASN A 144 -2.65 -10.66 0.04
N ILE A 145 -1.51 -10.00 0.27
CA ILE A 145 -0.19 -10.45 -0.19
C ILE A 145 0.56 -11.05 1.00
N SER A 146 1.05 -12.27 0.83
CA SER A 146 2.00 -12.90 1.75
C SER A 146 3.39 -12.96 1.11
N TYR A 147 4.42 -13.02 1.94
CA TYR A 147 5.80 -13.13 1.48
C TYR A 147 6.40 -14.47 1.85
N GLU A 148 7.05 -15.12 0.89
CA GLU A 148 7.87 -16.32 1.10
C GLU A 148 9.34 -15.92 0.95
N LEU A 149 10.12 -16.07 2.04
CA LEU A 149 11.53 -15.70 2.03
C LEU A 149 12.39 -16.87 1.56
N ILE A 150 13.14 -16.68 0.47
CA ILE A 150 14.17 -17.62 0.07
C ILE A 150 15.50 -17.23 0.72
N LEU A 151 16.14 -18.23 1.33
CA LEU A 151 17.52 -18.13 1.80
C LEU A 151 18.44 -18.90 0.82
N GLU A 152 19.22 -18.18 0.02
CA GLU A 152 20.31 -18.76 -0.78
C GLU A 152 21.69 -18.36 -0.20
N PRO A 153 22.71 -19.24 -0.12
CA PRO A 153 22.73 -20.70 -0.28
C PRO A 153 22.81 -21.46 1.07
N LYS A 154 22.62 -22.78 0.94
CA LYS A 154 22.60 -23.88 1.93
C LYS A 154 23.68 -23.91 3.04
N ASP A 155 24.63 -22.98 3.07
CA ASP A 155 25.71 -22.93 4.06
C ASP A 155 25.36 -22.10 5.31
N ILE A 156 24.21 -21.45 5.34
CA ILE A 156 23.67 -20.79 6.54
C ILE A 156 22.78 -21.77 7.31
N THR A 157 23.28 -22.96 7.64
CA THR A 157 22.57 -23.96 8.46
C THR A 157 22.49 -23.56 9.95
N GLY A 158 22.71 -22.29 10.29
CA GLY A 158 22.79 -21.80 11.67
C GLY A 158 21.97 -20.54 11.98
N LEU A 159 21.33 -19.91 10.98
CA LEU A 159 20.38 -18.82 11.23
C LEU A 159 18.95 -19.37 11.18
N GLU A 160 18.55 -20.10 12.23
CA GLU A 160 17.22 -20.70 12.33
C GLU A 160 16.11 -19.74 12.78
N SER A 161 16.32 -18.43 12.83
CA SER A 161 15.23 -17.52 13.19
C SER A 161 14.98 -16.44 12.14
N LYS A 162 13.74 -16.45 11.61
CA LYS A 162 13.12 -15.33 10.88
C LYS A 162 13.39 -13.99 11.60
N GLY A 163 13.43 -14.02 12.94
CA GLY A 163 13.80 -12.90 13.80
C GLY A 163 15.20 -12.33 13.52
N VAL A 164 16.26 -13.15 13.42
CA VAL A 164 17.62 -12.62 13.19
C VAL A 164 17.75 -11.98 11.80
N ILE A 165 17.03 -12.47 10.80
CA ILE A 165 17.02 -11.87 9.45
C ILE A 165 16.27 -10.54 9.45
N MET A 166 15.14 -10.46 10.17
CA MET A 166 14.40 -9.20 10.34
C MET A 166 15.25 -8.18 11.10
N ASP A 167 15.89 -8.58 12.21
CA ASP A 167 16.79 -7.73 12.98
C ASP A 167 17.98 -7.24 12.14
N ALA A 168 18.57 -8.12 11.31
CA ALA A 168 19.64 -7.75 10.39
C ALA A 168 19.16 -6.78 9.31
N GLY A 169 17.93 -6.96 8.81
CA GLY A 169 17.26 -6.02 7.92
C GLY A 169 17.12 -4.65 8.58
N ASP A 170 16.58 -4.59 9.80
CA ASP A 170 16.41 -3.36 10.56
C ASP A 170 17.74 -2.65 10.82
N VAL A 171 18.80 -3.39 11.15
CA VAL A 171 20.15 -2.85 11.31
C VAL A 171 20.70 -2.31 10.00
N LEU A 172 20.50 -3.01 8.87
CA LEU A 172 20.95 -2.55 7.55
C LEU A 172 20.19 -1.30 7.11
N LEU A 173 18.89 -1.22 7.44
CA LEU A 173 18.04 -0.07 7.18
C LEU A 173 18.43 1.14 8.03
N ALA A 174 18.68 0.93 9.33
CA ALA A 174 19.15 1.98 10.23
C ALA A 174 20.51 2.55 9.83
N ASN A 175 21.36 1.73 9.19
CA ASN A 175 22.68 2.13 8.68
C ASN A 175 22.66 2.56 7.21
N LYS A 176 21.49 2.57 6.55
CA LYS A 176 21.38 3.00 5.16
C LYS A 176 21.65 4.50 5.09
N GLU A 177 22.74 4.88 4.43
CA GLU A 177 22.94 6.29 4.09
C GLU A 177 21.79 6.76 3.18
N PRO A 178 21.24 7.97 3.41
CA PRO A 178 20.16 8.51 2.60
C PRO A 178 20.49 8.37 1.10
N SER A 179 19.54 7.86 0.33
CA SER A 179 19.67 7.86 -1.12
C SER A 179 19.73 9.31 -1.60
N THR A 180 20.67 9.64 -2.48
CA THR A 180 20.66 10.95 -3.15
C THR A 180 19.55 11.06 -4.20
N LYS A 181 18.95 9.92 -4.59
CA LYS A 181 17.91 9.84 -5.61
C LYS A 181 16.56 9.71 -4.92
N MET A 182 15.80 10.80 -4.93
CA MET A 182 14.42 10.87 -4.49
C MET A 182 13.50 10.45 -5.64
N CYS A 183 12.59 9.51 -5.40
CA CYS A 183 11.60 9.12 -6.41
C CYS A 183 10.42 10.08 -6.39
N ASN A 184 9.86 10.36 -7.57
CA ASN A 184 8.71 11.27 -7.70
C ASN A 184 7.55 10.55 -8.39
N TYR A 185 6.52 10.23 -7.63
CA TYR A 185 5.29 9.58 -8.10
C TYR A 185 4.20 10.63 -8.32
N LYS A 186 4.44 11.51 -9.28
CA LYS A 186 3.64 12.72 -9.51
C LYS A 186 2.15 12.47 -9.81
N ASP A 187 1.81 11.27 -10.26
CA ASP A 187 0.47 10.88 -10.69
C ASP A 187 -0.21 9.91 -9.72
N LEU A 188 0.49 9.43 -8.68
CA LEU A 188 -0.04 8.42 -7.77
C LEU A 188 -1.10 9.02 -6.85
N GLU A 189 -2.33 8.57 -7.02
CA GLU A 189 -3.51 9.04 -6.29
C GLU A 189 -3.95 8.06 -5.19
N LYS A 190 -3.66 6.76 -5.38
CA LYS A 190 -4.10 5.69 -4.50
C LYS A 190 -2.99 4.67 -4.22
N ILE A 191 -2.79 4.37 -2.94
CA ILE A 191 -2.07 3.19 -2.44
C ILE A 191 -3.02 2.37 -1.57
N ASP A 192 -3.11 1.07 -1.84
CA ASP A 192 -3.88 0.11 -1.03
C ASP A 192 -3.05 -1.15 -0.81
N ILE A 193 -2.54 -1.31 0.41
CA ILE A 193 -1.72 -2.44 0.83
C ILE A 193 -2.40 -3.25 1.95
N SER A 194 -3.72 -3.28 1.94
CA SER A 194 -4.53 -3.92 2.99
C SER A 194 -4.42 -5.46 3.00
N ASN A 195 -4.64 -6.08 4.16
CA ASN A 195 -4.61 -7.54 4.36
C ASN A 195 -3.23 -8.19 4.06
N SER A 196 -2.14 -7.44 4.18
CA SER A 196 -0.78 -7.85 3.78
C SER A 196 0.18 -7.75 4.97
N VAL A 197 0.01 -8.64 5.97
CA VAL A 197 0.70 -8.60 7.28
C VAL A 197 2.23 -8.45 7.16
N ASP A 198 2.89 -9.25 6.31
CA ASP A 198 4.35 -9.15 6.12
C ASP A 198 4.75 -8.06 5.09
N GLY A 199 3.79 -7.50 4.34
CA GLY A 199 4.07 -6.62 3.21
C GLY A 199 4.56 -5.23 3.61
N MET A 200 4.19 -4.74 4.78
CA MET A 200 4.55 -3.40 5.24
C MET A 200 6.06 -3.19 5.29
N THR A 201 6.83 -4.15 5.80
CA THR A 201 8.30 -4.02 5.90
C THR A 201 8.96 -3.90 4.54
N TYR A 202 8.47 -4.62 3.53
CA TYR A 202 9.01 -4.57 2.17
C TYR A 202 8.50 -3.34 1.39
N PHE A 203 7.29 -2.85 1.69
CA PHE A 203 6.69 -1.68 1.03
C PHE A 203 7.09 -0.34 1.60
N ILE A 204 7.41 -0.23 2.89
CA ILE A 204 7.76 1.07 3.50
C ILE A 204 9.06 1.63 2.90
N LEU A 205 9.98 0.76 2.48
CA LEU A 205 11.32 1.16 2.09
C LEU A 205 11.39 1.99 0.81
N PRO A 206 10.64 1.67 -0.26
CA PRO A 206 10.52 2.57 -1.41
C PRO A 206 9.76 3.87 -1.11
N LEU A 207 8.93 3.91 -0.06
CA LEU A 207 8.17 5.11 0.32
C LEU A 207 9.01 6.14 1.07
N GLN A 208 10.05 5.67 1.78
CA GLN A 208 11.05 6.54 2.40
C GLN A 208 11.86 7.22 1.29
N ASP A 209 12.06 8.54 1.39
CA ASP A 209 12.74 9.36 0.39
C ASP A 209 12.05 9.44 -0.99
N SER A 210 10.71 9.48 -0.99
CA SER A 210 9.89 9.65 -2.20
C SER A 210 8.84 10.75 -2.03
N GLU A 211 8.44 11.37 -3.14
CA GLU A 211 7.37 12.37 -3.21
C GLU A 211 6.09 11.80 -3.81
N TYR A 212 4.97 12.10 -3.17
CA TYR A 212 3.63 11.63 -3.55
C TYR A 212 2.64 12.80 -3.63
N PRO A 213 2.85 13.75 -4.56
CA PRO A 213 2.14 15.02 -4.55
C PRO A 213 0.65 14.89 -4.86
N LYS A 214 0.16 13.78 -5.42
CA LYS A 214 -1.27 13.56 -5.72
C LYS A 214 -1.93 12.48 -4.86
N LEU A 215 -1.21 11.87 -3.92
CA LEU A 215 -1.78 10.76 -3.14
C LEU A 215 -2.94 11.28 -2.29
N THR A 216 -4.13 10.74 -2.51
CA THR A 216 -5.36 11.10 -1.79
C THR A 216 -5.85 9.98 -0.88
N LEU A 217 -5.57 8.72 -1.21
CA LEU A 217 -5.96 7.56 -0.42
C LEU A 217 -4.76 6.67 -0.14
N PHE A 218 -4.52 6.39 1.14
CA PHE A 218 -3.56 5.39 1.60
C PHE A 218 -4.27 4.41 2.54
N ASN A 219 -4.48 3.17 2.07
CA ASN A 219 -5.09 2.10 2.84
C ASN A 219 -4.04 1.08 3.30
N MET A 220 -3.92 0.91 4.62
CA MET A 220 -3.07 -0.04 5.33
C MET A 220 -3.88 -0.84 6.38
N SER A 221 -5.15 -1.09 6.09
CA SER A 221 -6.06 -1.85 6.96
C SER A 221 -5.70 -3.35 7.03
N ASN A 222 -5.98 -3.98 8.18
CA ASN A 222 -5.79 -5.41 8.41
C ASN A 222 -4.36 -5.93 8.14
N ASN A 223 -3.36 -5.19 8.62
CA ASN A 223 -1.94 -5.51 8.40
C ASN A 223 -1.20 -5.91 9.69
N SER A 224 -1.90 -6.07 10.82
CA SER A 224 -1.28 -6.31 12.14
C SER A 224 -0.20 -5.27 12.50
N LEU A 225 -0.44 -3.99 12.16
CA LEU A 225 0.47 -2.91 12.55
C LEU A 225 0.48 -2.77 14.08
N LEU A 226 1.65 -3.00 14.69
CA LEU A 226 1.88 -2.86 16.13
C LEU A 226 2.19 -1.42 16.56
N SER A 227 2.66 -0.59 15.63
CA SER A 227 3.10 0.78 15.89
C SER A 227 2.63 1.74 14.81
N PHE A 228 2.43 3.00 15.19
CA PHE A 228 2.05 4.05 14.26
C PHE A 228 3.21 4.30 13.28
N PRO A 229 2.99 4.25 11.94
CA PRO A 229 4.09 4.33 10.99
C PRO A 229 4.81 5.69 11.03
N ASP A 230 6.15 5.68 11.12
CA ASP A 230 6.97 6.90 11.18
C ASP A 230 6.73 7.85 9.99
N LEU A 231 6.47 7.28 8.80
CA LEU A 231 6.16 8.03 7.59
C LEU A 231 4.88 8.89 7.72
N MET A 232 3.98 8.49 8.63
CA MET A 232 2.75 9.23 8.91
C MET A 232 2.95 10.34 9.93
N ILE A 233 4.05 10.36 10.69
CA ILE A 233 4.35 11.45 11.62
C ILE A 233 4.49 12.75 10.83
N ASN A 234 5.22 12.72 9.70
CA ASN A 234 5.49 13.85 8.80
C ASN A 234 4.65 13.83 7.50
N TRP A 235 3.44 13.28 7.57
CA TRP A 235 2.62 13.02 6.38
C TRP A 235 2.37 14.26 5.51
N GLU A 236 2.31 15.48 6.09
CA GLU A 236 2.07 16.72 5.34
C GLU A 236 3.17 17.03 4.31
N VAL A 237 4.40 16.58 4.58
CA VAL A 237 5.56 16.77 3.69
C VAL A 237 5.56 15.71 2.61
N THR A 238 5.38 14.44 3.00
CA THR A 238 5.46 13.29 2.10
C THR A 238 4.21 13.14 1.21
N PHE A 239 3.04 13.42 1.77
CA PHE A 239 1.72 13.23 1.16
C PHE A 239 0.84 14.50 1.29
N PRO A 240 1.23 15.60 0.62
CA PRO A 240 0.59 16.90 0.84
C PRO A 240 -0.91 16.91 0.54
N ASN A 241 -1.41 15.99 -0.30
CA ASN A 241 -2.82 15.89 -0.68
C ASN A 241 -3.56 14.67 -0.09
N LEU A 242 -3.00 13.98 0.91
CA LEU A 242 -3.61 12.78 1.50
C LEU A 242 -4.94 13.07 2.20
N GLU A 243 -6.07 12.65 1.65
CA GLU A 243 -7.43 12.88 2.18
C GLU A 243 -7.90 11.75 3.09
N THR A 244 -7.43 10.52 2.85
CA THR A 244 -7.84 9.33 3.62
C THR A 244 -6.64 8.46 3.93
N LEU A 245 -6.46 8.19 5.23
CA LEU A 245 -5.52 7.22 5.78
C LEU A 245 -6.32 6.14 6.50
N ASP A 246 -6.34 4.93 5.95
CA ASP A 246 -7.05 3.81 6.58
C ASP A 246 -6.06 2.89 7.30
N LEU A 247 -6.15 2.87 8.62
CA LEU A 247 -5.35 2.07 9.55
C LEU A 247 -6.26 1.12 10.36
N SER A 248 -7.47 0.83 9.88
CA SER A 248 -8.43 -0.01 10.60
C SER A 248 -7.99 -1.49 10.67
N ALA A 249 -8.50 -2.22 11.66
CA ALA A 249 -8.22 -3.64 11.86
C ALA A 249 -6.72 -3.93 12.07
N ASN A 250 -5.99 -3.07 12.77
CA ASN A 250 -4.59 -3.29 13.14
C ASN A 250 -4.46 -3.53 14.66
N GLU A 251 -3.24 -3.47 15.17
CA GLU A 251 -2.92 -3.70 16.58
C GLU A 251 -2.42 -2.41 17.26
N LEU A 252 -2.85 -1.25 16.75
CA LEU A 252 -2.40 0.06 17.24
C LEU A 252 -3.07 0.39 18.57
N ASP A 253 -2.30 0.89 19.53
CA ASP A 253 -2.80 1.43 20.80
C ASP A 253 -2.41 2.91 21.03
N TYR A 254 -1.63 3.47 20.11
CA TYR A 254 -1.21 4.87 20.09
C TYR A 254 -1.22 5.45 18.67
N ILE A 255 -1.26 6.78 18.57
CA ILE A 255 -1.06 7.55 17.34
C ILE A 255 -0.14 8.74 17.61
N ASP A 256 0.62 9.16 16.60
CA ASP A 256 1.45 10.35 16.68
C ASP A 256 1.32 11.24 15.43
N PHE A 257 0.81 12.46 15.65
CA PHE A 257 0.77 13.52 14.65
C PHE A 257 1.56 14.75 15.14
N SER A 258 2.63 14.54 15.90
CA SER A 258 3.41 15.60 16.55
C SER A 258 4.05 16.57 15.56
N SER A 259 4.35 16.13 14.33
CA SER A 259 4.83 17.05 13.31
C SER A 259 3.69 17.95 12.84
N SER A 260 3.96 19.25 12.83
CA SER A 260 3.08 20.25 12.25
C SER A 260 3.96 21.20 11.47
N THR A 261 3.84 21.14 10.15
CA THR A 261 4.39 22.21 9.34
C THR A 261 3.31 23.28 9.26
N THR A 262 3.56 24.43 9.89
CA THR A 262 2.64 25.58 9.90
C THR A 262 2.37 26.18 8.51
N ALA A 263 2.98 25.63 7.46
CA ALA A 263 3.02 26.17 6.11
C ALA A 263 2.12 25.45 5.10
N SER A 264 1.36 24.42 5.49
CA SER A 264 0.50 23.72 4.53
C SER A 264 -0.60 24.65 4.00
N LYS A 265 -0.60 24.89 2.68
CA LYS A 265 -1.65 25.66 1.97
C LYS A 265 -2.94 24.85 1.77
N ARG A 266 -3.04 23.68 2.38
CA ARG A 266 -4.14 22.75 2.18
C ARG A 266 -5.39 23.21 2.93
N HIS A 267 -6.55 22.99 2.32
CA HIS A 267 -7.85 23.31 2.92
C HIS A 267 -8.70 22.07 3.26
N LYS A 268 -8.39 20.90 2.71
CA LYS A 268 -9.15 19.67 2.96
C LYS A 268 -8.66 18.96 4.22
N PRO A 269 -9.55 18.46 5.10
CA PRO A 269 -9.13 17.66 6.24
C PRO A 269 -8.49 16.33 5.81
N LEU A 270 -7.73 15.72 6.71
CA LEU A 270 -7.30 14.32 6.62
C LEU A 270 -8.25 13.46 7.45
N PHE A 271 -8.88 12.45 6.86
CA PHE A 271 -9.63 11.43 7.59
C PHE A 271 -8.74 10.23 7.89
N VAL A 272 -8.69 9.83 9.16
CA VAL A 272 -7.89 8.72 9.68
C VAL A 272 -8.83 7.70 10.29
N ASN A 273 -8.94 6.53 9.66
CA ASN A 273 -9.72 5.41 10.15
C ASN A 273 -8.85 4.51 11.04
N LEU A 274 -9.14 4.45 12.34
CA LEU A 274 -8.47 3.61 13.34
C LEU A 274 -9.44 2.60 13.94
N ARG A 275 -10.55 2.27 13.26
CA ARG A 275 -11.52 1.31 13.79
C ARG A 275 -10.90 -0.07 14.01
N ASN A 276 -11.45 -0.86 14.94
CA ASN A 276 -10.97 -2.23 15.23
C ASN A 276 -9.45 -2.29 15.54
N ASN A 277 -8.95 -1.42 16.40
CA ASN A 277 -7.56 -1.45 16.90
C ASN A 277 -7.57 -1.81 18.40
N LEU A 278 -6.48 -1.50 19.13
CA LEU A 278 -6.30 -1.84 20.55
C LEU A 278 -6.39 -0.61 21.49
N PHE A 279 -7.02 0.48 21.06
CA PHE A 279 -7.18 1.67 21.91
C PHE A 279 -8.08 1.36 23.12
N VAL A 280 -7.49 1.33 24.32
CA VAL A 280 -8.22 1.19 25.59
C VAL A 280 -8.67 2.54 26.15
N LYS A 281 -8.02 3.63 25.73
CA LYS A 281 -8.31 5.01 26.11
C LYS A 281 -8.34 5.90 24.89
N VAL A 282 -9.04 7.02 24.99
CA VAL A 282 -9.05 8.03 23.93
C VAL A 282 -7.66 8.70 23.90
N PRO A 283 -6.97 8.74 22.74
CA PRO A 283 -5.70 9.44 22.63
C PRO A 283 -5.80 10.90 23.08
N PRO A 284 -4.92 11.37 24.00
CA PRO A 284 -5.00 12.73 24.56
C PRO A 284 -4.94 13.85 23.53
N ILE A 285 -4.37 13.58 22.35
CA ILE A 285 -4.21 14.54 21.26
C ILE A 285 -5.49 14.82 20.47
N ILE A 286 -6.54 13.98 20.58
CA ILE A 286 -7.71 14.01 19.68
C ILE A 286 -8.37 15.39 19.59
N SER A 287 -8.53 16.09 20.71
CA SER A 287 -9.15 17.44 20.72
C SER A 287 -8.30 18.49 19.99
N GLN A 288 -6.98 18.33 20.00
CA GLN A 288 -6.03 19.24 19.35
C GLN A 288 -6.01 19.02 17.83
N LEU A 289 -6.32 17.82 17.37
CA LEU A 289 -6.30 17.45 15.94
C LEU A 289 -7.31 18.25 15.09
N LEU A 290 -8.45 18.67 15.65
CA LEU A 290 -9.41 19.55 14.96
C LEU A 290 -8.96 21.01 14.89
N GLN A 291 -8.08 21.43 15.78
CA GLN A 291 -7.64 22.82 15.91
C GLN A 291 -6.44 23.14 15.00
N ARG A 292 -5.89 22.13 14.32
CA ARG A 292 -4.80 22.28 13.39
C ARG A 292 -5.22 23.11 12.16
N PRO A 293 -4.27 23.80 11.50
CA PRO A 293 -4.54 24.49 10.23
C PRO A 293 -5.19 23.58 9.18
N VAL A 294 -4.73 22.31 9.13
CA VAL A 294 -5.37 21.22 8.41
C VAL A 294 -5.97 20.27 9.44
N PRO A 295 -7.31 20.25 9.62
CA PRO A 295 -7.94 19.38 10.60
C PRO A 295 -7.71 17.90 10.30
N ILE A 296 -7.43 17.13 11.35
CA ILE A 296 -7.33 15.66 11.28
C ILE A 296 -8.55 15.07 11.97
N LEU A 297 -9.36 14.34 11.19
CA LEU A 297 -10.60 13.70 11.59
C LEU A 297 -10.29 12.23 11.86
N VAL A 298 -10.61 11.74 13.06
CA VAL A 298 -10.15 10.46 13.58
C VAL A 298 -11.35 9.64 14.03
N ASP A 299 -11.48 8.45 13.44
CA ASP A 299 -12.44 7.43 13.86
C ASP A 299 -11.73 6.33 14.66
N ILE A 300 -11.95 6.28 15.97
CA ILE A 300 -11.51 5.19 16.85
C ILE A 300 -12.67 4.26 17.26
N GLY A 301 -13.72 4.18 16.45
CA GLY A 301 -14.84 3.26 16.62
C GLY A 301 -14.39 1.80 16.78
N ASP A 302 -15.23 0.97 17.38
CA ASP A 302 -14.97 -0.47 17.53
C ASP A 302 -13.65 -0.86 18.23
N ASN A 303 -13.06 0.06 19.00
CA ASN A 303 -11.92 -0.19 19.88
C ASN A 303 -12.38 -0.59 21.30
N PRO A 304 -11.54 -1.29 22.09
CA PRO A 304 -11.86 -1.67 23.48
C PRO A 304 -11.78 -0.48 24.47
N LEU A 305 -12.34 0.68 24.09
CA LEU A 305 -12.31 1.90 24.89
C LEU A 305 -13.01 1.71 26.23
N VAL A 306 -12.39 2.09 27.34
CA VAL A 306 -13.03 2.12 28.66
C VAL A 306 -13.67 3.50 28.86
N CYS A 307 -14.93 3.53 29.27
CA CYS A 307 -15.63 4.79 29.54
C CYS A 307 -14.96 5.52 30.73
N GLY A 308 -14.52 6.76 30.48
CA GLY A 308 -13.84 7.62 31.44
C GLY A 308 -13.90 9.10 31.07
N CYS A 309 -13.13 9.95 31.72
CA CYS A 309 -13.17 11.40 31.47
C CYS A 309 -12.63 11.81 30.10
N ASP A 310 -11.71 11.02 29.57
CA ASP A 310 -11.23 11.10 28.20
C ASP A 310 -12.35 10.83 27.18
N THR A 311 -13.29 9.93 27.46
CA THR A 311 -14.46 9.69 26.58
C THR A 311 -15.44 10.85 26.54
N LEU A 312 -15.53 11.70 27.58
CA LEU A 312 -16.32 12.94 27.53
C LEU A 312 -15.68 14.00 26.61
N LEU A 313 -14.35 14.09 26.61
CA LEU A 313 -13.63 14.92 25.65
C LEU A 313 -13.87 14.42 24.23
N TYR A 314 -13.85 13.09 24.04
CA TYR A 314 -14.14 12.50 22.74
C TYR A 314 -15.59 12.72 22.29
N LYS A 315 -16.58 12.65 23.20
CA LYS A 315 -17.96 13.05 22.90
C LYS A 315 -18.03 14.46 22.32
N THR A 316 -17.35 15.42 22.94
CA THR A 316 -17.32 16.82 22.48
C THR A 316 -16.65 16.94 21.11
N TYR A 317 -15.58 16.18 20.90
CA TYR A 317 -14.92 16.05 19.60
C TYR A 317 -15.88 15.51 18.54
N LEU A 318 -16.55 14.38 18.79
CA LEU A 318 -17.47 13.73 17.85
C LEU A 318 -18.62 14.66 17.46
N GLN A 319 -19.22 15.35 18.43
CA GLN A 319 -20.26 16.36 18.17
C GLN A 319 -19.76 17.49 17.26
N SER A 320 -18.52 17.93 17.46
CA SER A 320 -17.89 18.97 16.64
C SER A 320 -17.62 18.47 15.22
N VAL A 321 -17.12 17.23 15.07
CA VAL A 321 -16.89 16.61 13.76
C VAL A 321 -18.19 16.43 13.01
N ILE A 322 -19.20 15.79 13.59
CA ILE A 322 -20.50 15.53 12.95
C ILE A 322 -21.16 16.83 12.50
N LYS A 323 -21.10 17.88 13.33
CA LYS A 323 -21.66 19.20 13.00
C LYS A 323 -20.92 19.88 11.83
N THR A 324 -19.60 19.72 11.77
CA THR A 324 -18.75 20.44 10.80
C THR A 324 -18.56 19.66 9.49
N TYR A 325 -18.57 18.34 9.57
CA TYR A 325 -18.30 17.38 8.50
C TYR A 325 -19.40 16.30 8.45
N PRO A 326 -20.63 16.66 8.06
CA PRO A 326 -21.79 15.76 8.14
C PRO A 326 -21.70 14.54 7.23
N PHE A 327 -20.78 14.53 6.27
CA PHE A 327 -20.53 13.38 5.39
C PHE A 327 -19.85 12.20 6.09
N ILE A 328 -19.42 12.36 7.35
CA ILE A 328 -18.82 11.29 8.16
C ILE A 328 -19.89 10.70 9.08
N GLU A 329 -20.83 9.94 8.49
CA GLU A 329 -21.98 9.38 9.21
C GLU A 329 -21.57 8.28 10.21
N ASP A 330 -20.50 7.54 9.91
CA ASP A 330 -20.07 6.34 10.64
C ASP A 330 -19.57 6.59 12.08
N LEU A 331 -19.33 7.86 12.45
CA LEU A 331 -18.85 8.27 13.78
C LEU A 331 -19.94 8.25 14.86
N GLN A 332 -21.22 8.13 14.49
CA GLN A 332 -22.33 8.22 15.44
C GLN A 332 -22.47 6.97 16.33
N ASP A 333 -21.93 5.84 15.89
CA ASP A 333 -22.10 4.54 16.55
C ASP A 333 -20.90 4.14 17.43
N THR A 334 -19.96 5.04 17.66
CA THR A 334 -18.81 4.80 18.52
C THR A 334 -19.24 4.52 19.98
N THR A 335 -18.78 3.38 20.51
CA THR A 335 -19.08 2.92 21.89
C THR A 335 -17.85 2.87 22.78
N CYS A 336 -18.06 2.92 24.10
CA CYS A 336 -17.07 2.55 25.12
C CYS A 336 -17.64 1.48 26.06
N LEU A 337 -16.76 0.77 26.77
CA LEU A 337 -17.04 -0.25 27.78
C LEU A 337 -17.10 0.40 29.16
N GLN A 338 -18.24 0.25 29.82
CA GLN A 338 -18.38 0.62 31.23
C GLN A 338 -17.67 -0.40 32.14
N THR A 339 -17.47 -0.06 33.41
CA THR A 339 -16.92 -0.97 34.43
C THR A 339 -17.75 -2.24 34.62
N SER A 340 -19.05 -2.18 34.29
CA SER A 340 -19.97 -3.33 34.25
C SER A 340 -19.74 -4.28 33.07
N GLY A 341 -18.90 -3.91 32.10
CA GLY A 341 -18.71 -4.62 30.84
C GLY A 341 -19.76 -4.27 29.76
N GLN A 342 -20.75 -3.44 30.07
CA GLN A 342 -21.76 -3.00 29.09
C GLN A 342 -21.17 -1.96 28.12
N LYS A 343 -21.47 -2.12 26.82
CA LYS A 343 -21.18 -1.10 25.81
C LYS A 343 -22.19 0.05 25.88
N THR A 344 -21.71 1.28 25.84
CA THR A 344 -22.52 2.51 25.83
C THR A 344 -22.05 3.41 24.70
N LYS A 345 -22.98 4.05 23.97
CA LYS A 345 -22.63 5.01 22.92
C LYS A 345 -21.99 6.25 23.54
N ILE A 346 -20.86 6.68 22.98
CA ILE A 346 -20.10 7.82 23.52
C ILE A 346 -20.91 9.12 23.45
N LEU A 347 -21.71 9.30 22.40
CA LEU A 347 -22.58 10.48 22.26
C LEU A 347 -23.67 10.58 23.34
N GLU A 348 -24.03 9.47 23.97
CA GLU A 348 -25.08 9.38 25.00
C GLU A 348 -24.53 9.55 26.43
N LEU A 349 -23.21 9.64 26.62
CA LEU A 349 -22.61 9.77 27.96
C LEU A 349 -23.05 11.05 28.70
N GLU A 350 -23.41 10.91 29.96
CA GLU A 350 -23.68 12.04 30.85
C GLU A 350 -22.40 12.58 31.52
N VAL A 351 -22.35 13.88 31.79
CA VAL A 351 -21.17 14.57 32.34
C VAL A 351 -20.92 14.22 33.82
N ASN A 352 -21.87 13.57 34.49
CA ASN A 352 -21.93 13.45 35.95
C ASN A 352 -20.83 12.59 36.62
N ASN A 353 -19.90 11.99 35.86
CA ASN A 353 -18.93 11.01 36.36
C ASN A 353 -17.45 11.42 36.16
N CYS A 354 -17.20 12.73 36.03
CA CYS A 354 -15.90 13.38 36.00
C CYS A 354 -15.99 14.73 36.74
#